data_AF-A0A842NG54-F1
#
_entry.id   AF-A0A842NG54-F1
#
_cell.length_a   1.000
_cell.length_b   1.000
_cell.length_c   1.000
_cell.angle_alpha   90.00
_cell.angle_beta   90.00
_cell.angle_gamma   90.00
#
_symmetry.space_group_name_H-M   'P 1'
#
loop_
_entity.id
_entity.type
_entity.pdbx_description
1 polymer ?
#
loop_
_entity_poly.entity_id
_entity_poly.type
_entity_poly.pdbx_seq_one_letter_code
_entity_poly.pdbx_strand_id
1 'polypeptide(L)'
;MTVRKPLDDIIERVPALIKGKDVGYLQDTINLEEAIEPYNRKETVRLYYFAKTLKTAFEEILMAFSEPIGRGFWLTAEYGVGKSHFLATLACLLSDDSDHVWNAVHDDDIQNYRFQFKKRKLLPVVAGLRGKTAISQDRPITLLEQLEKEIDESISQLGLEDKINITPVAETLNLFDTFAQGLQGAINSYAQQKSGNQPSKLRKEDPGRFADLIRKFFKDNKLPFEPKYGINDRLLYLYKQITESDAGFNGLLFVTALKSERNDGNGMKLGVVT
;
A
#
# COMPACT_ATOMS: atom_id res chain seq x y z
N MET A 1 4.49 13.80 -50.30
CA MET A 1 3.50 13.00 -49.56
C MET A 1 4.26 11.98 -48.72
N THR A 2 4.45 12.26 -47.43
CA THR A 2 5.20 11.40 -46.51
C THR A 2 4.26 10.31 -46.00
N VAL A 3 4.51 9.07 -46.42
CA VAL A 3 3.78 7.88 -45.98
C VAL A 3 4.00 7.70 -44.48
N ARG A 4 2.93 7.75 -43.68
CA ARG A 4 2.98 7.43 -42.24
C ARG A 4 3.22 5.94 -42.09
N LYS A 5 4.34 5.55 -41.47
CA LYS A 5 4.59 4.16 -41.07
C LYS A 5 3.73 3.81 -39.84
N PRO A 6 3.20 2.58 -39.74
CA PRO A 6 2.51 2.10 -38.55
C PRO A 6 3.44 2.13 -37.32
N LEU A 7 2.88 2.34 -36.13
CA LEU A 7 3.64 2.53 -34.87
C LEU A 7 4.55 1.32 -34.55
N ASP A 8 4.14 0.13 -35.00
CA ASP A 8 4.86 -1.13 -34.85
C ASP A 8 6.22 -1.15 -35.57
N ASP A 9 6.40 -0.32 -36.60
CA ASP A 9 7.66 -0.17 -37.33
C ASP A 9 8.59 0.90 -36.72
N ILE A 10 8.14 1.64 -35.71
CA ILE A 10 8.88 2.75 -35.07
C ILE A 10 9.47 2.31 -33.72
N ILE A 11 8.86 1.30 -33.07
CA ILE A 11 9.34 0.77 -31.80
C ILE A 11 10.35 -0.36 -32.10
N GLU A 12 11.64 -0.03 -32.16
CA GLU A 12 12.70 -1.02 -32.10
C GLU A 12 12.57 -1.80 -30.78
N ARG A 13 12.35 -3.12 -30.90
CA ARG A 13 12.19 -4.04 -29.77
C ARG A 13 13.48 -4.04 -28.94
N VAL A 14 13.46 -3.35 -27.80
CA VAL A 14 14.60 -3.32 -26.88
C VAL A 14 14.61 -4.62 -26.06
N PRO A 15 15.66 -5.46 -26.18
CA PRO A 15 15.76 -6.67 -25.37
C PRO A 15 15.99 -6.33 -23.90
N ALA A 16 15.25 -7.01 -23.00
CA ALA A 16 15.41 -6.86 -21.55
C ALA A 16 16.42 -7.88 -21.02
N LEU A 17 17.55 -7.41 -20.48
CA LEU A 17 18.57 -8.23 -19.84
C LEU A 17 18.47 -8.09 -18.32
N ILE A 18 18.13 -9.16 -17.61
CA ILE A 18 18.25 -9.22 -16.15
C ILE A 18 19.44 -10.12 -15.80
N LYS A 19 20.46 -9.55 -15.14
CA LYS A 19 21.67 -10.25 -14.67
C LYS A 19 22.38 -11.08 -15.76
N GLY A 20 22.41 -10.59 -16.99
CA GLY A 20 23.11 -11.24 -18.11
C GLY A 20 22.44 -12.52 -18.62
N LYS A 21 21.20 -12.81 -18.24
CA LYS A 21 20.38 -13.85 -18.85
C LYS A 21 19.27 -13.21 -19.69
N ASP A 22 19.10 -13.76 -20.88
CA ASP A 22 18.01 -13.43 -21.80
C ASP A 22 16.70 -13.98 -21.21
N VAL A 23 15.78 -13.10 -20.80
CA VAL A 23 14.53 -13.48 -20.11
C VAL A 23 13.32 -13.39 -21.04
N GLY A 24 13.54 -13.22 -22.35
CA GLY A 24 12.48 -13.05 -23.34
C GLY A 24 11.93 -11.62 -23.39
N TYR A 25 10.77 -11.47 -24.03
CA TYR A 25 10.11 -10.18 -24.19
C TYR A 25 9.57 -9.66 -22.86
N LEU A 26 9.65 -8.33 -22.65
CA LEU A 26 9.00 -7.62 -21.54
C LEU A 26 7.61 -8.21 -21.30
N GLN A 27 7.28 -8.57 -20.05
CA GLN A 27 5.90 -8.87 -19.69
C GLN A 27 5.03 -7.70 -20.18
N ASP A 28 4.17 -7.94 -21.18
CA ASP A 28 3.33 -6.92 -21.83
C ASP A 28 2.37 -6.20 -20.86
N THR A 29 2.33 -6.63 -19.60
CA THR A 29 1.55 -6.01 -18.52
C THR A 29 2.38 -5.97 -17.25
N ILE A 30 2.72 -4.75 -16.81
CA ILE A 30 3.37 -4.53 -15.52
C ILE A 30 2.46 -5.00 -14.39
N ASN A 31 2.99 -5.89 -13.54
CA ASN A 31 2.40 -6.19 -12.24
C ASN A 31 2.73 -5.03 -11.28
N LEU A 32 1.68 -4.36 -10.81
CA LEU A 32 1.81 -3.16 -10.01
C LEU A 32 2.44 -3.44 -8.65
N GLU A 33 2.09 -4.57 -8.02
CA GLU A 33 2.61 -4.97 -6.70
C GLU A 33 4.12 -5.25 -6.78
N GLU A 34 4.56 -5.96 -7.82
CA GLU A 34 5.98 -6.27 -8.03
C GLU A 34 6.79 -5.03 -8.44
N ALA A 35 6.24 -4.17 -9.30
CA ALA A 35 6.98 -3.04 -9.88
C ALA A 35 7.35 -1.95 -8.87
N ILE A 36 6.59 -1.84 -7.80
CA ILE A 36 6.82 -0.87 -6.72
C ILE A 36 7.70 -1.43 -5.58
N GLU A 37 8.03 -2.72 -5.61
CA GLU A 37 8.90 -3.32 -4.60
C GLU A 37 10.26 -2.60 -4.61
N PRO A 38 10.89 -2.37 -3.45
CA PRO A 38 12.07 -1.50 -3.34
C PRO A 38 13.19 -1.80 -4.36
N TYR A 39 13.42 -3.07 -4.69
CA TYR A 39 14.47 -3.48 -5.63
C TYR A 39 14.11 -3.27 -7.11
N ASN A 40 12.84 -3.11 -7.45
CA ASN A 40 12.36 -2.89 -8.82
C ASN A 40 12.14 -1.42 -9.17
N ARG A 41 11.93 -0.55 -8.17
CA ARG A 41 11.54 0.87 -8.36
C ARG A 41 12.39 1.63 -9.37
N LYS A 42 13.71 1.50 -9.28
CA LYS A 42 14.64 2.16 -10.20
C LYS A 42 14.37 1.76 -11.64
N GLU A 43 14.23 0.47 -11.89
CA GLU A 43 14.04 -0.06 -13.24
C GLU A 43 12.67 0.32 -13.79
N THR A 44 11.64 0.24 -12.95
CA THR A 44 10.27 0.70 -13.27
C THR A 44 10.26 2.15 -13.77
N VAL A 45 10.96 3.04 -13.05
CA VAL A 45 11.08 4.47 -13.42
C VAL A 45 11.92 4.67 -14.67
N ARG A 46 13.08 3.99 -14.76
CA ARG A 46 14.00 4.11 -15.89
C ARG A 46 13.35 3.74 -17.23
N LEU A 47 12.49 2.73 -17.22
CA LEU A 47 11.82 2.24 -18.42
C LEU A 47 10.63 3.10 -18.85
N TYR A 48 10.17 4.05 -18.03
CA TYR A 48 8.99 4.84 -18.34
C TYR A 48 9.30 5.99 -19.29
N TYR A 49 8.55 6.08 -20.39
CA TYR A 49 8.67 7.16 -21.37
C TYR A 49 7.60 8.23 -21.16
N PHE A 50 8.04 9.45 -20.84
CA PHE A 50 7.17 10.61 -20.61
C PHE A 50 6.74 11.26 -21.93
N ALA A 51 5.79 10.63 -22.62
CA ALA A 51 5.16 11.25 -23.80
C ALA A 51 4.46 12.57 -23.41
N LYS A 52 4.48 13.57 -24.30
CA LYS A 52 4.05 14.96 -24.02
C LYS A 52 2.72 15.09 -23.26
N THR A 53 1.69 14.33 -23.66
CA THR A 53 0.37 14.37 -23.00
C THR A 53 0.36 13.70 -21.63
N LEU A 54 1.10 12.60 -21.47
CA LEU A 54 1.23 11.90 -20.19
C LEU A 54 2.07 12.70 -19.21
N LYS A 55 3.11 13.38 -19.71
CA LYS A 55 3.97 14.27 -18.93
C LYS A 55 3.16 15.35 -18.20
N THR A 56 2.30 16.08 -18.91
CA THR A 56 1.47 17.13 -18.28
C THR A 56 0.60 16.56 -17.16
N ALA A 57 -0.06 15.42 -17.39
CA ALA A 57 -0.84 14.76 -16.33
C ALA A 57 0.04 14.31 -15.16
N PHE A 58 1.26 13.85 -15.43
CA PHE A 58 2.24 13.46 -14.42
C PHE A 58 2.68 14.65 -13.56
N GLU A 59 3.01 15.78 -14.20
CA GLU A 59 3.39 17.04 -13.54
C GLU A 59 2.28 17.58 -12.65
N GLU A 60 1.03 17.56 -13.13
CA GLU A 60 -0.15 17.98 -12.35
C GLU A 60 -0.31 17.13 -11.08
N ILE A 61 -0.15 15.81 -11.20
CA ILE A 61 -0.28 14.90 -10.07
C ILE A 61 0.89 15.07 -9.09
N LEU A 62 2.13 15.18 -9.57
CA LEU A 62 3.30 15.45 -8.72
C LEU A 62 3.17 16.77 -7.98
N MET A 63 2.76 17.84 -8.68
CA MET A 63 2.51 19.14 -8.07
C MET A 63 1.44 19.05 -6.99
N ALA A 64 0.35 18.34 -7.26
CA ALA A 64 -0.72 18.15 -6.29
C ALA A 64 -0.27 17.39 -5.03
N PHE A 65 0.58 16.36 -5.17
CA PHE A 65 1.11 15.61 -4.03
C PHE A 65 2.26 16.28 -3.30
N SER A 66 2.80 17.38 -3.82
CA SER A 66 3.76 18.20 -3.08
C SER A 66 3.13 18.90 -1.87
N GLU A 67 1.84 19.22 -1.96
CA GLU A 67 1.09 19.92 -0.91
C GLU A 67 0.70 18.99 0.26
N PRO A 68 0.59 19.51 1.51
CA PRO A 68 0.19 18.74 2.70
C PRO A 68 -1.32 18.52 2.76
N ILE A 69 -1.93 18.16 1.64
CA ILE A 69 -3.37 18.02 1.52
C ILE A 69 -3.68 16.69 0.84
N GLY A 70 -4.60 15.93 1.43
CA GLY A 70 -5.02 14.64 0.91
C GLY A 70 -5.73 14.84 -0.42
N ARG A 71 -5.28 14.13 -1.46
CA ARG A 71 -5.81 14.25 -2.83
C ARG A 71 -5.97 12.88 -3.47
N GLY A 72 -6.96 12.75 -4.33
CA GLY A 72 -7.21 11.54 -5.10
C GLY A 72 -7.32 11.83 -6.58
N PHE A 73 -6.75 10.94 -7.39
CA PHE A 73 -6.78 10.95 -8.83
C PHE A 73 -7.42 9.67 -9.35
N TRP A 74 -8.20 9.83 -10.41
CA TRP A 74 -8.81 8.72 -11.13
C TRP A 74 -8.30 8.73 -12.57
N LEU A 75 -7.55 7.71 -12.95
CA LEU A 75 -7.01 7.54 -14.29
C LEU A 75 -7.92 6.65 -15.13
N THR A 76 -8.44 7.20 -16.22
CA THR A 76 -9.19 6.47 -17.25
C THR A 76 -8.45 6.54 -18.56
N ALA A 77 -8.19 5.38 -19.18
CA ALA A 77 -7.65 5.32 -20.52
C ALA A 77 -7.98 3.97 -21.17
N GLU A 78 -7.77 3.85 -22.48
CA GLU A 78 -7.98 2.61 -23.22
C GLU A 78 -7.01 1.49 -22.82
N TYR A 79 -7.34 0.23 -23.13
CA TYR A 79 -6.45 -0.90 -22.87
C TYR A 79 -5.13 -0.76 -23.66
N GLY A 80 -4.02 -1.21 -23.09
CA GLY A 80 -2.72 -1.20 -23.77
C GLY A 80 -1.96 0.13 -23.78
N VAL A 81 -2.56 1.24 -23.34
CA VAL A 81 -1.91 2.58 -23.36
C VAL A 81 -0.93 2.84 -22.21
N GLY A 82 -0.54 1.80 -21.46
CA GLY A 82 0.48 1.92 -20.41
C GLY A 82 0.00 2.45 -19.04
N LYS A 83 -1.30 2.42 -18.72
CA LYS A 83 -1.83 2.86 -17.41
C LYS A 83 -1.14 2.22 -16.19
N SER A 84 -0.88 0.91 -16.26
CA SER A 84 -0.19 0.21 -15.17
C SER A 84 1.23 0.73 -14.99
N HIS A 85 1.94 1.01 -16.09
CA HIS A 85 3.29 1.57 -16.04
C HIS A 85 3.27 3.01 -15.50
N PHE A 86 2.29 3.81 -15.93
CA PHE A 86 2.09 5.17 -15.42
C PHE A 86 1.94 5.14 -13.89
N LEU A 87 1.03 4.31 -13.37
CA LEU A 87 0.79 4.22 -11.93
C LEU A 87 1.96 3.63 -11.16
N ALA A 88 2.61 2.60 -11.70
CA ALA A 88 3.79 2.01 -11.06
C ALA A 88 4.91 3.04 -10.94
N THR A 89 5.19 3.78 -12.02
CA THR A 89 6.21 4.85 -12.04
C THR A 89 5.88 5.93 -11.03
N LEU A 90 4.63 6.40 -11.01
CA LEU A 90 4.20 7.44 -10.09
C LEU A 90 4.27 6.96 -8.63
N ALA A 91 3.83 5.73 -8.36
CA ALA A 91 3.93 5.14 -7.03
C ALA A 91 5.39 5.00 -6.56
N CYS A 92 6.30 4.59 -7.45
CA CYS A 92 7.73 4.53 -7.15
C CYS A 92 8.29 5.91 -6.77
N LEU A 93 7.99 6.95 -7.55
CA LEU A 93 8.49 8.30 -7.29
C LEU A 93 7.92 8.94 -6.02
N LEU A 94 6.65 8.67 -5.71
CA LEU A 94 5.97 9.20 -4.52
C LEU A 94 6.35 8.46 -3.22
N SER A 95 6.80 7.21 -3.31
CA SER A 95 7.16 6.37 -2.15
C SER A 95 8.66 6.27 -1.88
N ASP A 96 9.50 6.79 -2.78
CA ASP A 96 10.95 6.70 -2.71
C ASP A 96 11.60 8.01 -3.14
N ASP A 97 12.20 8.74 -2.19
CA ASP A 97 12.89 10.01 -2.44
C ASP A 97 14.40 9.84 -2.69
N SER A 98 14.88 8.59 -2.75
CA SER A 98 16.30 8.29 -2.87
C SER A 98 16.88 8.75 -4.22
N ASP A 99 18.18 9.08 -4.19
CA ASP A 99 18.97 9.32 -5.41
C ASP A 99 18.88 8.15 -6.39
N HIS A 100 18.75 6.92 -5.88
CA HIS A 100 18.76 5.72 -6.71
C HIS A 100 17.57 5.67 -7.68
N VAL A 101 16.39 6.10 -7.23
CA VAL A 101 15.15 6.10 -8.03
C VAL A 101 15.04 7.38 -8.84
N TRP A 102 15.22 8.55 -8.21
CA TRP A 102 15.03 9.83 -8.91
C TRP A 102 16.11 10.16 -9.95
N ASN A 103 17.33 9.65 -9.81
CA ASN A 103 18.36 9.83 -10.84
C ASN A 103 18.15 8.89 -12.05
N ALA A 104 17.18 7.96 -11.98
CA ALA A 104 16.80 7.11 -13.10
C ALA A 104 15.71 7.73 -13.98
N VAL A 105 15.10 8.84 -13.56
CA VAL A 105 14.17 9.62 -14.39
C VAL A 105 14.96 10.27 -15.53
N HIS A 106 14.57 9.99 -16.77
CA HIS A 106 15.23 10.54 -17.96
C HIS A 106 14.68 11.90 -18.42
N ASP A 107 13.55 12.34 -17.85
CA ASP A 107 12.94 13.64 -18.16
C ASP A 107 13.33 14.68 -17.10
N ASP A 108 14.08 15.69 -17.52
CA ASP A 108 14.63 16.72 -16.63
C ASP A 108 13.54 17.51 -15.88
N ASP A 109 12.41 17.79 -16.52
CA ASP A 109 11.32 18.56 -15.91
C ASP A 109 10.66 17.74 -14.79
N ILE A 110 10.44 16.44 -15.01
CA ILE A 110 9.93 15.55 -13.97
C ILE A 110 10.96 15.39 -12.85
N GLN A 111 12.24 15.24 -13.18
CA GLN A 111 13.30 15.09 -12.20
C GLN A 111 13.40 16.31 -11.26
N ASN A 112 13.10 17.51 -11.77
CA ASN A 112 13.06 18.72 -10.98
C ASN A 112 12.03 18.67 -9.84
N TYR A 113 10.98 17.84 -9.89
CA TYR A 113 10.03 17.73 -8.77
C TYR A 113 10.62 17.06 -7.52
N ARG A 114 11.77 16.39 -7.64
CA ARG A 114 12.41 15.66 -6.54
C ARG A 114 12.55 16.48 -5.25
N PHE A 115 12.89 17.77 -5.34
CA PHE A 115 13.11 18.60 -4.14
C PHE A 115 11.86 18.71 -3.27
N GLN A 116 10.68 18.61 -3.88
CA GLN A 116 9.39 18.67 -3.19
C GLN A 116 9.15 17.40 -2.37
N PHE A 117 9.64 16.26 -2.86
CA PHE A 117 9.47 14.96 -2.25
C PHE A 117 10.55 14.59 -1.23
N LYS A 118 11.69 15.29 -1.16
CA LYS A 118 12.67 15.12 -0.06
C LYS A 118 12.11 15.35 1.34
N LYS A 119 11.01 16.10 1.44
CA LYS A 119 10.32 16.36 2.71
C LYS A 119 9.08 15.47 2.88
N ARG A 120 8.81 14.57 1.94
CA ARG A 120 7.64 13.70 1.90
C ARG A 120 8.07 12.26 1.82
N LYS A 121 7.68 11.49 2.82
CA LYS A 121 7.89 10.06 2.82
C LYS A 121 6.53 9.42 3.00
N LEU A 122 5.93 9.01 1.89
CA LEU A 122 4.61 8.40 1.89
C LEU A 122 4.76 6.89 2.01
N LEU A 123 4.00 6.27 2.91
CA LEU A 123 3.92 4.81 3.00
C LEU A 123 3.10 4.29 1.82
N PRO A 124 3.67 3.53 0.87
CA PRO A 124 2.90 2.96 -0.22
C PRO A 124 2.03 1.82 0.31
N VAL A 125 0.74 1.87 -0.02
CA VAL A 125 -0.25 0.83 0.24
C VAL A 125 -0.91 0.49 -1.07
N VAL A 126 -0.65 -0.71 -1.58
CA VAL A 126 -1.11 -1.10 -2.92
C VAL A 126 -2.19 -2.14 -2.78
N ALA A 127 -3.43 -1.70 -2.98
CA ALA A 127 -4.60 -2.53 -2.78
C ALA A 127 -5.20 -2.98 -4.12
N GLY A 128 -5.08 -4.28 -4.39
CA GLY A 128 -5.85 -4.96 -5.42
C GLY A 128 -7.28 -5.23 -4.94
N LEU A 129 -8.22 -4.32 -5.18
CA LEU A 129 -9.62 -4.46 -4.74
C LEU A 129 -10.43 -5.50 -5.53
N ARG A 130 -9.84 -6.18 -6.52
CA ARG A 130 -10.54 -7.13 -7.40
C ARG A 130 -10.73 -8.49 -6.73
N GLY A 131 -11.95 -9.04 -6.73
CA GLY A 131 -12.26 -10.39 -6.25
C GLY A 131 -12.21 -10.60 -4.74
N LYS A 132 -11.59 -9.68 -3.97
CA LYS A 132 -11.51 -9.76 -2.50
C LYS A 132 -12.80 -9.31 -1.78
N THR A 133 -13.69 -8.59 -2.47
CA THR A 133 -15.06 -8.28 -2.00
C THR A 133 -16.11 -9.25 -2.57
N ALA A 134 -15.71 -10.34 -3.24
CA ALA A 134 -16.61 -11.42 -3.63
C ALA A 134 -16.90 -12.26 -2.38
N ILE A 135 -17.85 -11.74 -1.61
CA ILE A 135 -18.38 -12.19 -0.33
C ILE A 135 -18.66 -13.70 -0.35
N SER A 136 -17.98 -14.44 0.53
CA SER A 136 -18.57 -15.67 1.06
C SER A 136 -19.85 -15.25 1.78
N GLN A 137 -20.99 -15.86 1.44
CA GLN A 137 -22.30 -15.46 1.95
C GLN A 137 -22.43 -15.45 3.49
N ASP A 138 -21.45 -16.04 4.19
CA ASP A 138 -21.44 -16.15 5.65
C ASP A 138 -20.76 -14.97 6.39
N ARG A 139 -19.91 -14.16 5.73
CA ARG A 139 -19.32 -12.93 6.31
C ARG A 139 -18.76 -12.00 5.22
N PRO A 140 -19.41 -10.85 4.91
CA PRO A 140 -18.85 -9.86 4.01
C PRO A 140 -17.66 -9.15 4.67
N ILE A 141 -16.47 -9.24 4.07
CA ILE A 141 -15.32 -8.41 4.48
C ILE A 141 -15.65 -6.95 4.14
N THR A 142 -15.54 -6.07 5.13
CA THR A 142 -15.77 -4.63 4.94
C THR A 142 -14.59 -3.98 4.20
N LEU A 143 -14.83 -2.85 3.52
CA LEU A 143 -13.74 -2.08 2.89
C LEU A 143 -12.66 -1.68 3.90
N LEU A 144 -13.05 -1.41 5.15
CA LEU A 144 -12.12 -1.06 6.21
C LEU A 144 -11.19 -2.22 6.56
N GLU A 145 -11.74 -3.42 6.75
CA GLU A 145 -10.94 -4.64 6.99
C GLU A 145 -10.00 -4.93 5.83
N GLN A 146 -10.45 -4.71 4.59
CA GLN A 146 -9.59 -4.86 3.43
C GLN A 146 -8.45 -3.82 3.44
N LEU A 147 -8.74 -2.55 3.72
CA LEU A 147 -7.72 -1.51 3.80
C LEU A 147 -6.70 -1.82 4.90
N GLU A 148 -7.16 -2.22 6.10
CA GLU A 148 -6.27 -2.59 7.20
C GLU A 148 -5.33 -3.74 6.84
N LYS A 149 -5.88 -4.76 6.17
CA LYS A 149 -5.08 -5.88 5.67
C LYS A 149 -4.00 -5.43 4.69
N GLU A 150 -4.33 -4.55 3.74
CA GLU A 150 -3.37 -4.09 2.73
C GLU A 150 -2.28 -3.20 3.35
N ILE A 151 -2.62 -2.41 4.38
CA ILE A 151 -1.62 -1.66 5.16
C ILE A 151 -0.70 -2.65 5.90
N ASP A 152 -1.23 -3.73 6.49
CA ASP A 152 -0.47 -4.74 7.24
C ASP A 152 0.50 -5.52 6.35
N GLU A 153 0.03 -5.92 5.18
CA GLU A 153 0.85 -6.51 4.13
C GLU A 153 1.97 -5.52 3.72
N SER A 154 1.67 -4.24 3.55
CA SER A 154 2.66 -3.22 3.17
C SER A 154 3.72 -2.97 4.26
N ILE A 155 3.33 -2.93 5.54
CA ILE A 155 4.26 -2.84 6.67
C ILE A 155 5.18 -4.05 6.69
N SER A 156 4.63 -5.25 6.50
CA SER A 156 5.38 -6.49 6.54
C SER A 156 6.41 -6.58 5.40
N GLN A 157 5.98 -6.22 4.18
CA GLN A 157 6.87 -6.19 3.01
C GLN A 157 8.04 -5.20 3.17
N LEU A 158 7.81 -4.11 3.90
CA LEU A 158 8.84 -3.09 4.16
C LEU A 158 9.67 -3.38 5.42
N GLY A 159 9.41 -4.48 6.14
CA GLY A 159 10.14 -4.83 7.37
C GLY A 159 9.91 -3.82 8.50
N LEU A 160 8.70 -3.27 8.59
CA LEU A 160 8.33 -2.20 9.52
C LEU A 160 7.52 -2.69 10.71
N GLU A 161 7.39 -3.99 10.92
CA GLU A 161 6.54 -4.61 11.96
C GLU A 161 6.96 -4.18 13.37
N ASP A 162 8.26 -3.95 13.58
CA ASP A 162 8.81 -3.47 14.85
C ASP A 162 8.58 -1.96 15.08
N LYS A 163 8.15 -1.23 14.05
CA LYS A 163 8.01 0.25 14.05
C LYS A 163 6.57 0.72 13.93
N ILE A 164 5.73 -0.02 13.23
CA ILE A 164 4.33 0.34 12.96
C ILE A 164 3.46 -0.88 13.25
N ASN A 165 2.52 -0.76 14.18
CA ASN A 165 1.63 -1.84 14.58
C ASN A 165 0.17 -1.44 14.35
N ILE A 166 -0.47 -2.04 13.34
CA ILE A 166 -1.84 -1.73 12.88
C ILE A 166 -2.90 -2.20 13.85
N THR A 167 -2.59 -3.20 14.68
CA THR A 167 -3.49 -3.66 15.73
C THR A 167 -2.94 -3.19 17.07
N PRO A 168 -3.51 -2.13 17.67
CA PRO A 168 -2.89 -1.51 18.82
C PRO A 168 -2.98 -2.48 19.98
N VAL A 169 -1.81 -2.81 20.48
CA VAL A 169 -1.67 -3.47 21.78
C VAL A 169 -2.52 -2.72 22.80
N ALA A 170 -2.41 -1.39 22.86
CA ALA A 170 -3.21 -0.54 23.73
C ALA A 170 -4.74 -0.66 23.54
N GLU A 171 -5.23 -0.79 22.30
CA GLU A 171 -6.67 -0.90 21.99
C GLU A 171 -7.19 -2.29 22.37
N THR A 172 -6.41 -3.33 22.12
CA THR A 172 -6.72 -4.68 22.58
C THR A 172 -6.77 -4.75 24.10
N LEU A 173 -5.87 -4.03 24.78
CA LEU A 173 -5.84 -3.94 26.24
C LEU A 173 -6.99 -3.08 26.79
N ASN A 174 -7.30 -1.95 26.16
CA ASN A 174 -8.43 -1.09 26.56
C ASN A 174 -9.76 -1.82 26.37
N LEU A 175 -9.94 -2.51 25.23
CA LEU A 175 -11.12 -3.33 24.98
C LEU A 175 -11.23 -4.47 26.00
N PHE A 176 -10.10 -5.12 26.30
CA PHE A 176 -10.05 -6.13 27.36
C PHE A 176 -10.53 -5.58 28.70
N ASP A 177 -10.15 -4.36 29.07
CA ASP A 177 -10.59 -3.73 30.32
C ASP A 177 -12.10 -3.45 30.37
N THR A 178 -12.77 -3.32 29.22
CA THR A 178 -14.22 -3.12 29.14
C THR A 178 -15.05 -4.41 29.20
N PHE A 179 -14.41 -5.58 29.05
CA PHE A 179 -15.12 -6.85 29.07
C PHE A 179 -15.68 -7.19 30.46
N ALA A 180 -16.78 -7.96 30.49
CA ALA A 180 -17.30 -8.50 31.74
C ALA A 180 -16.24 -9.37 32.45
N GLN A 181 -16.23 -9.36 33.78
CA GLN A 181 -15.23 -10.08 34.60
C GLN A 181 -15.11 -11.58 34.24
N GLY A 182 -16.21 -12.22 33.86
CA GLY A 182 -16.20 -13.62 33.42
C GLY A 182 -15.39 -13.84 32.13
N LEU A 183 -15.52 -12.95 31.15
CA LEU A 183 -14.79 -13.02 29.89
C LEU A 183 -13.31 -12.65 30.09
N GLN A 184 -13.02 -11.64 30.91
CA GLN A 184 -11.64 -11.31 31.30
C GLN A 184 -10.96 -12.50 31.99
N GLY A 185 -11.66 -13.19 32.89
CA GLY A 185 -11.17 -14.40 33.56
C GLY A 185 -10.87 -15.55 32.59
N ALA A 186 -11.75 -15.79 31.61
CA ALA A 186 -11.53 -16.81 30.58
C ALA A 186 -10.31 -16.50 29.70
N ILE A 187 -10.17 -15.25 29.26
CA ILE A 187 -9.05 -14.78 28.47
C ILE A 187 -7.73 -14.87 29.26
N ASN A 188 -7.73 -14.44 30.52
CA ASN A 188 -6.57 -14.57 31.40
C ASN A 188 -6.15 -16.03 31.60
N SER A 189 -7.11 -16.93 31.78
CA SER A 189 -6.84 -18.36 31.95
C SER A 189 -6.24 -18.97 30.67
N TYR A 190 -6.78 -18.61 29.51
CA TYR A 190 -6.22 -19.00 28.21
C TYR A 190 -4.79 -18.46 28.01
N ALA A 191 -4.56 -17.18 28.33
CA ALA A 191 -3.25 -16.55 28.22
C ALA A 191 -2.22 -17.23 29.14
N GLN A 192 -2.61 -17.57 30.38
CA GLN A 192 -1.77 -18.30 31.32
C GLN A 192 -1.45 -19.71 30.81
N GLN A 193 -2.45 -20.44 30.30
CA GLN A 193 -2.26 -21.79 29.77
C GLN A 193 -1.31 -21.82 28.55
N LYS A 194 -1.37 -20.81 27.68
CA LYS A 194 -0.56 -20.74 26.46
C LYS A 194 0.84 -20.14 26.68
N SER A 195 1.00 -19.22 27.62
CA SER A 195 2.29 -18.54 27.86
C SER A 195 3.10 -19.13 29.00
N GLY A 196 2.47 -19.87 29.93
CA GLY A 196 3.09 -20.31 31.19
C GLY A 196 3.34 -19.19 32.21
N ASN A 197 3.05 -17.94 31.84
CA ASN A 197 3.28 -16.75 32.66
C ASN A 197 1.97 -16.23 33.25
N GLN A 198 2.08 -15.53 34.39
CA GLN A 198 0.95 -14.82 34.98
C GLN A 198 0.48 -13.69 34.05
N PRO A 199 -0.82 -13.58 33.72
CA PRO A 199 -1.35 -12.58 32.79
C PRO A 199 -1.05 -11.13 33.21
N SER A 200 -1.09 -10.84 34.52
CA SER A 200 -0.77 -9.52 35.07
C SER A 200 0.70 -9.13 34.90
N LYS A 201 1.61 -10.12 34.93
CA LYS A 201 3.04 -9.94 34.68
C LYS A 201 3.29 -9.77 33.19
N LEU A 202 2.66 -10.63 32.37
CA LEU A 202 2.73 -10.56 30.91
C LEU A 202 2.24 -9.20 30.40
N ARG A 203 1.12 -8.70 30.92
CA ARG A 203 0.57 -7.38 30.56
C ARG A 203 1.51 -6.21 30.88
N LYS A 204 2.35 -6.32 31.91
CA LYS A 204 3.29 -5.25 32.32
C LYS A 204 4.62 -5.33 31.59
N GLU A 205 5.15 -6.53 31.41
CA GLU A 205 6.49 -6.76 30.88
C GLU A 205 6.50 -6.98 29.36
N ASP A 206 5.41 -7.53 28.81
CA ASP A 206 5.25 -7.84 27.39
C ASP A 206 3.78 -7.65 26.95
N PRO A 207 3.30 -6.39 26.93
CA PRO A 207 1.91 -6.06 26.62
C PRO A 207 1.50 -6.54 25.22
N GLY A 208 2.45 -6.56 24.26
CA GLY A 208 2.21 -7.03 22.90
C GLY A 208 1.82 -8.51 22.86
N ARG A 209 2.60 -9.36 23.52
CA ARG A 209 2.29 -10.79 23.62
C ARG A 209 0.98 -11.07 24.35
N PHE A 210 0.62 -10.25 25.33
CA PHE A 210 -0.69 -10.37 25.99
C PHE A 210 -1.84 -10.00 25.04
N ALA A 211 -1.72 -8.91 24.27
CA ALA A 211 -2.69 -8.53 23.25
C ALA A 211 -2.88 -9.63 22.18
N ASP A 212 -1.80 -10.28 21.74
CA ASP A 212 -1.89 -11.38 20.78
C ASP A 212 -2.62 -12.60 21.33
N LEU A 213 -2.44 -12.90 22.61
CA LEU A 213 -3.16 -13.98 23.29
C LEU A 213 -4.66 -13.68 23.42
N ILE A 214 -5.03 -12.41 23.65
CA ILE A 214 -6.42 -11.95 23.62
C ILE A 214 -7.01 -12.22 22.23
N ARG A 215 -6.33 -11.79 21.15
CA ARG A 215 -6.81 -12.01 19.77
C ARG A 215 -6.93 -13.49 19.41
N LYS A 216 -5.92 -14.30 19.78
CA LYS A 216 -5.93 -15.76 19.57
C LYS A 216 -7.07 -16.44 20.31
N PHE A 217 -7.42 -16.00 21.52
CA PHE A 217 -8.57 -16.51 22.23
C PHE A 217 -9.87 -16.36 21.42
N PHE A 218 -10.15 -15.17 20.88
CA PHE A 218 -11.36 -14.95 20.08
C PHE A 218 -11.34 -15.78 18.78
N LYS A 219 -10.19 -15.86 18.12
CA LYS A 219 -10.01 -16.65 16.89
C LYS A 219 -10.24 -18.15 17.12
N ASP A 220 -9.60 -18.72 18.14
CA ASP A 220 -9.67 -20.16 18.45
C ASP A 220 -11.08 -20.58 18.89
N ASN A 221 -11.82 -19.68 19.54
CA ASN A 221 -13.19 -19.90 19.99
C ASN A 221 -14.25 -19.48 18.96
N LYS A 222 -13.84 -19.04 17.76
CA LYS A 222 -14.72 -18.55 16.68
C LYS A 222 -15.65 -17.41 17.13
N LEU A 223 -15.20 -16.56 18.04
CA LEU A 223 -15.94 -15.41 18.55
C LEU A 223 -15.60 -14.14 17.74
N PRO A 224 -16.55 -13.22 17.52
CA PRO A 224 -16.25 -11.93 16.89
C PRO A 224 -15.39 -11.07 17.82
N PHE A 225 -14.40 -10.39 17.24
CA PHE A 225 -13.54 -9.43 17.93
C PHE A 225 -13.56 -8.12 17.13
N GLU A 226 -14.27 -7.11 17.63
CA GLU A 226 -14.42 -5.80 16.96
C GLU A 226 -14.08 -4.69 17.96
N PRO A 227 -13.07 -3.85 17.70
CA PRO A 227 -13.04 -2.54 18.33
C PRO A 227 -14.12 -1.65 17.68
N LYS A 228 -15.11 -1.21 18.45
CA LYS A 228 -16.15 -0.27 17.98
C LYS A 228 -15.60 1.16 17.88
N TYR A 229 -14.99 1.51 16.75
CA TYR A 229 -14.74 2.90 16.35
C TYR A 229 -15.44 3.19 15.02
N GLY A 230 -15.86 4.44 14.77
CA GLY A 230 -16.35 4.84 13.46
C GLY A 230 -15.26 4.70 12.39
N ILE A 231 -15.62 4.45 11.12
CA ILE A 231 -14.66 4.25 10.02
C ILE A 231 -13.63 5.39 9.95
N ASN A 232 -14.08 6.64 10.11
CA ASN A 232 -13.21 7.81 10.08
C ASN A 232 -12.22 7.85 11.25
N ASP A 233 -12.67 7.50 12.46
CA ASP A 233 -11.82 7.47 13.65
C ASP A 233 -10.75 6.39 13.50
N ARG A 234 -11.11 5.25 12.92
CA ARG A 234 -10.17 4.16 12.65
C ARG A 234 -9.14 4.53 11.60
N LEU A 235 -9.54 5.15 10.49
CA LEU A 235 -8.61 5.61 9.45
C LEU A 235 -7.68 6.71 9.98
N LEU A 236 -8.20 7.66 10.76
CA LEU A 236 -7.39 8.70 11.38
C LEU A 236 -6.37 8.12 12.36
N TYR A 237 -6.79 7.10 13.12
CA TYR A 237 -5.90 6.39 14.04
C TYR A 237 -4.76 5.69 13.29
N LEU A 238 -5.07 4.93 12.24
CA LEU A 238 -4.05 4.25 11.41
C LEU A 238 -3.08 5.24 10.80
N TYR A 239 -3.60 6.35 10.27
CA TYR A 239 -2.80 7.43 9.73
C TYR A 239 -1.80 7.97 10.78
N LYS A 240 -2.25 8.27 12.01
CA LYS A 240 -1.37 8.76 13.08
C LYS A 240 -0.31 7.74 13.48
N GLN A 241 -0.66 6.46 13.58
CA GLN A 241 0.33 5.42 13.89
C GLN A 241 1.45 5.36 12.86
N ILE A 242 1.15 5.61 11.59
CA ILE A 242 2.16 5.62 10.54
C ILE A 242 2.97 6.91 10.60
N THR A 243 2.32 8.07 10.74
CA THR A 243 2.98 9.37 10.61
C THR A 243 3.68 9.86 11.87
N GLU A 244 3.26 9.40 13.05
CA GLU A 244 3.89 9.70 14.33
C GLU A 244 4.91 8.62 14.76
N SER A 245 5.11 7.56 13.95
CA SER A 245 6.12 6.53 14.22
C SER A 245 7.55 6.96 13.87
N ASP A 246 8.53 6.25 14.46
CA ASP A 246 9.95 6.38 14.11
C ASP A 246 10.30 5.79 12.73
N ALA A 247 9.31 5.34 11.94
CA ALA A 247 9.53 4.90 10.57
C ALA A 247 9.79 6.07 9.59
N GLY A 248 9.47 7.30 10.03
CA GLY A 248 9.76 8.54 9.32
C GLY A 248 8.83 8.82 8.14
N PHE A 249 7.71 8.11 8.04
CA PHE A 249 6.65 8.42 7.07
C PHE A 249 5.83 9.62 7.56
N ASN A 250 5.31 10.42 6.64
CA ASN A 250 4.47 11.58 6.95
C ASN A 250 3.21 11.66 6.09
N GLY A 251 2.81 10.52 5.53
CA GLY A 251 1.54 10.33 4.84
C GLY A 251 1.38 8.90 4.32
N LEU A 252 0.22 8.64 3.75
CA LEU A 252 -0.20 7.36 3.19
C LEU A 252 -0.48 7.51 1.70
N LEU A 253 0.07 6.61 0.87
CA LEU A 253 -0.18 6.56 -0.56
C LEU A 253 -0.95 5.27 -0.90
N PHE A 254 -2.25 5.38 -1.13
CA PHE A 254 -3.07 4.29 -1.62
C PHE A 254 -3.03 4.21 -3.14
N VAL A 255 -2.51 3.12 -3.68
CA VAL A 255 -2.54 2.83 -5.11
C VAL A 255 -3.52 1.68 -5.34
N THR A 256 -4.56 1.92 -6.12
CA THR A 256 -5.61 0.92 -6.36
C THR A 256 -5.85 0.70 -7.85
N ALA A 257 -5.71 -0.54 -8.30
CA ALA A 257 -6.01 -0.93 -9.67
C ALA A 257 -7.41 -1.58 -9.70
N LEU A 258 -8.36 -0.94 -10.39
CA LEU A 258 -9.65 -1.54 -10.70
C LEU A 258 -9.60 -2.07 -12.14
N LYS A 259 -9.89 -3.36 -12.33
CA LYS A 259 -9.97 -3.95 -13.68
C LYS A 259 -11.42 -4.31 -13.94
N SER A 260 -12.07 -3.56 -14.83
CA SER A 260 -13.46 -3.74 -15.26
C SER A 260 -13.58 -5.07 -16.02
N GLU A 261 -14.64 -5.83 -15.76
CA GLU A 261 -14.97 -7.05 -16.53
C GLU A 261 -15.77 -6.74 -17.80
N ARG A 262 -16.18 -5.48 -18.01
CA ARG A 262 -16.84 -5.04 -19.24
C ARG A 262 -15.82 -4.33 -20.12
N ASN A 263 -15.91 -4.56 -21.43
CA ASN A 263 -15.09 -3.93 -22.49
C ASN A 263 -15.14 -2.39 -22.53
N ASP A 264 -15.85 -1.76 -21.61
CA ASP A 264 -15.89 -0.32 -21.44
C ASP A 264 -14.85 0.09 -20.38
N GLY A 265 -13.67 0.52 -20.84
CA GLY A 265 -12.68 1.30 -20.07
C GLY A 265 -12.21 0.73 -18.72
N ASN A 266 -10.95 0.27 -18.67
CA ASN A 266 -10.29 0.01 -17.38
C ASN A 266 -9.88 1.34 -16.71
N GLY A 267 -10.49 1.68 -15.57
CA GLY A 267 -10.12 2.83 -14.74
C GLY A 267 -9.26 2.40 -13.54
N MET A 268 -8.24 3.17 -13.19
CA MET A 268 -7.40 2.94 -12.01
C MET A 268 -7.42 4.18 -11.10
N LYS A 269 -7.27 4.00 -9.79
CA LYS A 269 -7.37 5.11 -8.82
C LYS A 269 -6.11 5.20 -7.96
N LEU A 270 -5.60 6.40 -7.85
CA LEU A 270 -4.48 6.75 -6.98
C LEU A 270 -4.99 7.73 -5.93
N GLY A 271 -4.81 7.47 -4.66
CA GLY A 271 -5.17 8.39 -3.58
C GLY A 271 -4.00 8.57 -2.64
N VAL A 272 -3.66 9.82 -2.31
CA VAL A 272 -2.83 10.10 -1.13
C VAL A 272 -3.73 10.60 -0.02
N VAL A 273 -3.60 9.95 1.12
CA VAL A 273 -4.15 10.42 2.38
C VAL A 273 -2.98 11.06 3.12
N THR A 274 -2.93 12.39 3.10
CA THR A 274 -1.97 13.15 3.90
C THR A 274 -2.56 13.57 5.22
#